data_AF-A0A559J4S0-F1
#
_entry.id   AF-A0A559J4S0-F1
#
_cell.length_a   1.000
_cell.length_b   1.000
_cell.length_c   1.000
_cell.angle_alpha   90.00
_cell.angle_beta   90.00
_cell.angle_gamma   90.00
#
_symmetry.space_group_name_H-M   'P 1'
#
loop_
_entity.id
_entity.type
_entity.pdbx_description
1 polymer ?
#
loop_
_entity_poly.entity_id
_entity_poly.type
_entity_poly.pdbx_seq_one_letter_code
_entity_poly.pdbx_strand_id
1 'polypeptide(L)'
;MILTYPELKDDVRDCFMTFHEDMKNPIKESLYATLGESEHHLEFTQTNECCIYVNYALIMIDMNEDIDFMRQRLKELLEEEHMQIYKEELQDDFDEFNADILKLKVRLPEIDDNLCSYEYEVR
;
A
#
# COMPACT_ATOMS: atom_id res chain seq x y z
N MET A 1 -6.27 7.39 -13.07
CA MET A 1 -4.97 7.08 -12.45
C MET A 1 -3.84 7.53 -13.37
N ILE A 2 -2.71 7.95 -12.80
CA ILE A 2 -1.54 8.46 -13.53
C ILE A 2 -0.77 7.34 -14.25
N LEU A 3 -0.70 6.17 -13.62
CA LEU A 3 -0.05 4.95 -14.11
C LEU A 3 -0.99 3.75 -13.89
N THR A 4 -0.78 2.67 -14.63
CA THR A 4 -1.40 1.37 -14.31
C THR A 4 -0.86 0.85 -12.96
N TYR A 5 -1.58 -0.06 -12.31
CA TYR A 5 -1.12 -0.61 -11.03
C TYR A 5 0.26 -1.29 -11.12
N PRO A 6 0.57 -2.10 -12.17
CA PRO A 6 1.90 -2.69 -12.30
C PRO A 6 3.00 -1.64 -12.51
N GLU A 7 2.74 -0.59 -13.31
CA GLU A 7 3.70 0.51 -13.50
C GLU A 7 3.95 1.26 -12.20
N LEU A 8 2.90 1.53 -11.41
CA LEU A 8 3.03 2.19 -10.11
C LEU A 8 3.83 1.35 -9.12
N LYS A 9 3.71 0.03 -9.18
CA LYS A 9 4.47 -0.90 -8.33
C LYS A 9 5.97 -0.87 -8.64
N ASP A 10 6.32 -0.82 -9.92
CA ASP A 10 7.70 -0.66 -10.35
C ASP A 10 8.22 0.73 -9.94
N ASP A 11 7.43 1.79 -10.14
CA ASP A 11 7.78 3.16 -9.75
C ASP A 11 8.02 3.30 -8.23
N VAL A 12 7.14 2.72 -7.39
CA VAL A 12 7.30 2.71 -5.94
C VAL A 12 8.59 2.00 -5.52
N ARG A 13 8.95 0.90 -6.19
CA ARG A 13 10.20 0.19 -5.93
C ARG A 13 11.40 1.03 -6.31
N ASP A 14 11.39 1.66 -7.49
CA ASP A 14 12.47 2.51 -7.97
C ASP A 14 12.66 3.74 -7.08
N CYS A 15 11.57 4.38 -6.65
CA CYS A 15 11.59 5.46 -5.66
C CYS A 15 12.14 4.99 -4.31
N PHE A 16 11.71 3.82 -3.82
CA PHE A 16 12.25 3.25 -2.59
C PHE A 16 13.76 3.05 -2.68
N MET A 17 14.24 2.40 -3.75
CA MET A 17 15.69 2.18 -3.93
C MET A 17 16.44 3.51 -4.04
N THR A 18 15.91 4.49 -4.77
CA THR A 18 16.56 5.79 -4.91
C THR A 18 16.64 6.54 -3.58
N PHE A 19 15.50 6.70 -2.90
CA PHE A 19 15.45 7.54 -1.69
C PHE A 19 16.04 6.84 -0.46
N HIS A 20 15.72 5.56 -0.26
CA HIS A 20 16.17 4.85 0.91
C HIS A 20 17.56 4.24 0.72
N GLU A 21 17.79 3.52 -0.38
CA GLU A 21 19.07 2.81 -0.58
C GLU A 21 20.18 3.72 -1.12
N ASP A 22 19.91 4.57 -2.10
CA ASP A 22 20.98 5.38 -2.69
C ASP A 22 21.23 6.68 -1.90
N MET A 23 20.14 7.38 -1.54
CA MET A 23 20.24 8.65 -0.81
C MET A 23 20.33 8.48 0.72
N LYS A 24 20.13 7.26 1.24
CA LYS A 24 20.19 6.95 2.67
C LYS A 24 19.20 7.75 3.52
N ASN A 25 18.06 8.13 2.94
CA ASN A 25 17.01 8.78 3.69
C ASN A 25 16.36 7.78 4.67
N PRO A 26 15.91 8.22 5.85
CA PRO A 26 15.05 7.43 6.71
C PRO A 26 13.84 6.88 5.95
N ILE A 27 13.37 5.70 6.34
CA ILE A 27 12.29 5.00 5.61
C ILE A 27 11.02 5.86 5.51
N LYS A 28 10.65 6.54 6.60
CA LYS A 28 9.51 7.46 6.63
C LYS A 28 9.67 8.62 5.66
N GLU A 29 10.87 9.18 5.55
CA GLU A 29 11.16 10.29 4.63
C GLU A 29 11.16 9.81 3.18
N SER A 30 11.60 8.57 2.94
CA SER A 30 11.57 7.95 1.61
C SER A 30 10.15 7.69 1.11
N LEU A 31 9.21 7.32 2.00
CA LEU A 31 7.79 7.23 1.65
C LEU A 31 7.23 8.59 1.25
N TYR A 32 7.51 9.66 2.02
CA TYR A 32 7.02 10.99 1.70
C TYR A 32 7.66 11.58 0.44
N ALA A 33 8.92 11.25 0.16
CA ALA A 33 9.53 11.60 -1.12
C ALA A 33 8.84 10.87 -2.28
N THR A 34 8.54 9.57 -2.13
CA THR A 34 7.80 8.77 -3.13
C THR A 34 6.40 9.36 -3.40
N LEU A 35 5.67 9.71 -2.33
CA LEU A 35 4.38 10.39 -2.44
C LEU A 35 4.54 11.77 -3.08
N GLY A 36 5.59 12.50 -2.71
CA GLY A 36 5.95 13.80 -3.26
C GLY A 36 6.14 13.77 -4.78
N GLU A 37 6.81 12.77 -5.33
CA GLU A 37 6.95 12.65 -6.80
C GLU A 37 5.59 12.44 -7.48
N SER A 38 4.68 11.70 -6.84
CA SER A 38 3.35 11.39 -7.39
C SER A 38 2.30 12.51 -7.19
N GLU A 39 2.32 13.23 -6.06
CA GLU A 39 1.27 14.17 -5.66
C GLU A 39 1.22 15.45 -6.51
N HIS A 40 2.31 15.77 -7.21
CA HIS A 40 2.36 16.93 -8.09
C HIS A 40 1.58 16.72 -9.40
N HIS A 41 1.14 15.50 -9.67
CA HIS A 41 0.28 15.21 -10.81
C HIS A 41 -1.18 15.57 -10.50
N LEU A 42 -1.81 16.33 -11.39
CA LEU A 42 -3.21 16.78 -11.26
C LEU A 42 -4.22 15.62 -11.18
N GLU A 43 -3.82 14.41 -11.58
CA GLU A 43 -4.64 13.21 -11.60
C GLU A 43 -4.35 12.26 -10.42
N PHE A 44 -3.57 12.71 -9.42
CA PHE A 44 -3.29 11.92 -8.23
C PHE A 44 -4.57 11.72 -7.40
N THR A 45 -5.00 10.46 -7.26
CA THR A 45 -6.20 10.10 -6.49
C THR A 45 -5.85 9.39 -5.19
N GLN A 46 -6.85 9.25 -4.31
CA GLN A 46 -6.71 8.40 -3.12
C GLN A 46 -6.36 6.94 -3.50
N THR A 47 -6.80 6.46 -4.66
CA THR A 47 -6.41 5.13 -5.17
C THR A 47 -4.91 5.05 -5.44
N ASN A 48 -4.32 6.11 -6.03
CA ASN A 48 -2.87 6.17 -6.21
C ASN A 48 -2.14 6.17 -4.87
N GLU A 49 -2.60 6.97 -3.90
CA GLU A 49 -2.07 6.95 -2.54
C GLU A 49 -2.14 5.54 -1.93
N CYS A 50 -3.31 4.90 -1.95
CA CYS A 50 -3.51 3.55 -1.43
C CYS A 50 -2.57 2.53 -2.08
N CYS A 51 -2.44 2.56 -3.41
CA CYS A 51 -1.54 1.66 -4.12
C CYS A 51 -0.06 1.90 -3.74
N ILE A 52 0.36 3.14 -3.53
CA ILE A 52 1.71 3.46 -3.05
C ILE A 52 1.92 2.86 -1.65
N TYR A 53 1.01 3.12 -0.72
CA TYR A 53 1.11 2.61 0.65
C TYR A 53 1.15 1.08 0.70
N VAL A 54 0.30 0.38 -0.07
CA VAL A 54 0.29 -1.09 -0.14
C VAL A 54 1.61 -1.64 -0.65
N ASN A 55 2.11 -1.12 -1.78
CA ASN A 55 3.36 -1.60 -2.37
C ASN A 55 4.57 -1.28 -1.47
N TYR A 56 4.60 -0.09 -0.89
CA TYR A 56 5.66 0.32 0.02
C TYR A 56 5.70 -0.56 1.28
N ALA A 57 4.54 -0.86 1.86
CA ALA A 57 4.46 -1.76 3.00
C ALA A 57 4.97 -3.17 2.66
N LEU A 58 4.62 -3.72 1.49
CA LEU A 58 5.12 -5.02 1.06
C LEU A 58 6.65 -5.03 0.93
N ILE A 59 7.25 -3.98 0.36
CA ILE A 59 8.71 -3.82 0.28
C ILE A 59 9.33 -3.83 1.68
N MET A 60 8.78 -3.03 2.61
CA MET A 60 9.28 -2.95 3.98
C MET A 60 9.22 -4.29 4.71
N ILE A 61 8.12 -5.04 4.58
CA ILE A 61 8.00 -6.35 5.23
C ILE A 61 8.97 -7.35 4.59
N ASP A 62 9.23 -7.28 3.28
CA ASP A 62 10.24 -8.12 2.61
C ASP A 62 11.66 -7.83 3.11
N MET A 63 11.93 -6.60 3.53
CA MET A 63 13.20 -6.17 4.12
C MET A 63 13.28 -6.36 5.63
N ASN A 64 12.21 -6.86 6.27
CA ASN A 64 12.11 -6.99 7.73
C ASN A 64 12.28 -5.63 8.45
N GLU A 65 11.72 -4.57 7.86
CA GLU A 65 11.70 -3.22 8.40
C GLU A 65 10.38 -2.89 9.12
N ASP A 66 10.43 -1.93 10.05
CA ASP A 66 9.27 -1.51 10.85
C ASP A 66 8.33 -0.56 10.09
N ILE A 67 7.05 -0.93 10.02
CA ILE A 67 6.00 -0.21 9.30
C ILE A 67 5.05 0.56 10.23
N ASP A 68 5.30 0.60 11.55
CA ASP A 68 4.38 1.20 12.53
C ASP A 68 3.98 2.63 12.17
N PHE A 69 4.91 3.39 11.61
CA PHE A 69 4.67 4.79 11.22
C PHE A 69 3.60 4.99 10.13
N MET A 70 3.33 3.98 9.30
CA MET A 70 2.35 4.04 8.20
C MET A 70 1.09 3.19 8.45
N ARG A 71 1.07 2.39 9.54
CA ARG A 71 0.00 1.42 9.83
C ARG A 71 -1.38 2.07 9.95
N GLN A 72 -1.49 3.19 10.66
CA GLN A 72 -2.76 3.90 10.82
C GLN A 72 -3.30 4.38 9.47
N ARG A 73 -2.44 4.94 8.62
CA ARG A 73 -2.84 5.43 7.30
C ARG A 73 -3.22 4.30 6.35
N LEU A 74 -2.51 3.17 6.41
CA LEU A 74 -2.90 1.94 5.70
C LEU A 74 -4.30 1.45 6.11
N LYS A 75 -4.64 1.50 7.40
CA LYS A 75 -5.99 1.10 7.86
C LYS A 75 -7.06 1.98 7.24
N GLU A 76 -6.90 3.31 7.33
CA GLU A 76 -7.84 4.28 6.75
C GLU A 76 -8.00 4.06 5.23
N LEU A 77 -6.89 3.87 4.51
CA LEU A 77 -6.91 3.65 3.06
C LEU A 77 -7.52 2.29 2.68
N LEU A 78 -7.58 1.31 3.58
CA LEU A 78 -8.11 -0.03 3.31
C LEU A 78 -9.53 -0.23 3.86
N GLU A 79 -10.20 0.84 4.28
CA GLU A 79 -11.60 0.78 4.68
C GLU A 79 -12.51 0.33 3.53
N GLU A 80 -13.51 -0.50 3.84
CA GLU A 80 -14.40 -1.09 2.84
C GLU A 80 -15.15 -0.04 2.01
N GLU A 81 -15.41 1.13 2.60
CA GLU A 81 -16.07 2.26 1.92
C GLU A 81 -15.29 2.79 0.71
N HIS A 82 -13.96 2.60 0.67
CA HIS A 82 -13.12 3.04 -0.42
C HIS A 82 -12.99 1.99 -1.54
N MET A 83 -13.24 0.71 -1.25
CA MET A 83 -12.97 -0.40 -2.18
C MET A 83 -13.74 -0.31 -3.50
N GLN A 84 -14.97 0.22 -3.47
CA GLN A 84 -15.76 0.40 -4.69
C GLN A 84 -15.12 1.43 -5.62
N ILE A 85 -14.59 2.53 -5.07
CA ILE A 85 -13.89 3.57 -5.84
C ILE A 85 -12.62 2.98 -6.46
N TYR A 86 -11.86 2.22 -5.66
CA TYR A 86 -10.62 1.59 -6.15
C TYR A 86 -10.90 0.63 -7.30
N LYS A 87 -11.96 -0.16 -7.20
CA LYS A 87 -12.38 -1.05 -8.28
C LYS A 87 -12.76 -0.32 -9.56
N GLU A 88 -13.43 0.83 -9.44
CA GLU A 88 -13.81 1.65 -10.59
C GLU A 88 -12.62 2.35 -11.25
N GLU A 89 -11.64 2.80 -10.45
CA GLU A 89 -10.44 3.48 -10.95
C GLU A 89 -9.36 2.53 -11.49
N LEU A 90 -9.17 1.36 -10.85
CA LEU A 90 -8.17 0.36 -11.26
C LEU A 90 -8.65 -0.51 -12.42
N GLN A 91 -9.97 -0.71 -12.56
CA GLN A 91 -10.56 -1.52 -13.63
C GLN A 91 -9.90 -2.91 -13.74
N ASP A 92 -9.24 -3.21 -14.85
CA ASP A 92 -8.59 -4.49 -15.12
C ASP A 92 -7.42 -4.79 -14.16
N ASP A 93 -6.85 -3.76 -13.53
CA ASP A 93 -5.75 -3.89 -12.57
C ASP A 93 -6.21 -4.22 -11.15
N PHE A 94 -7.53 -4.15 -10.87
CA PHE A 94 -8.05 -4.31 -9.52
C PHE A 94 -7.74 -5.68 -8.91
N ASP A 95 -7.75 -6.74 -9.72
CA ASP A 95 -7.50 -8.10 -9.24
C ASP A 95 -6.06 -8.26 -8.73
N GLU A 96 -5.09 -7.62 -9.38
CA GLU A 96 -3.69 -7.63 -8.92
C GLU A 96 -3.53 -6.83 -7.62
N PHE A 97 -4.11 -5.63 -7.57
CA PHE A 97 -4.13 -4.81 -6.36
C PHE A 97 -4.77 -5.55 -5.17
N ASN A 98 -5.91 -6.19 -5.39
CA ASN A 98 -6.59 -6.95 -4.35
C ASN A 98 -5.76 -8.16 -3.89
N ALA A 99 -5.03 -8.82 -4.79
CA ALA A 99 -4.11 -9.89 -4.40
C ALA A 99 -2.98 -9.39 -3.48
N ASP A 100 -2.47 -8.18 -3.72
CA ASP A 100 -1.44 -7.56 -2.87
C ASP A 100 -2.00 -7.09 -1.53
N ILE A 101 -3.25 -6.59 -1.47
CA ILE A 101 -3.96 -6.36 -0.20
C ILE A 101 -4.09 -7.66 0.60
N LEU A 102 -4.50 -8.75 -0.04
CA LEU A 102 -4.66 -10.04 0.64
C LEU A 102 -3.32 -10.54 1.21
N LYS A 103 -2.22 -10.39 0.45
CA LYS A 103 -0.86 -10.67 0.96
C LYS A 103 -0.52 -9.81 2.16
N LEU A 104 -0.85 -8.52 2.11
CA LEU A 104 -0.60 -7.57 3.19
C LEU A 104 -1.36 -8.00 4.46
N LYS A 105 -2.65 -8.30 4.36
CA LYS A 105 -3.49 -8.77 5.49
C LYS A 105 -2.97 -10.07 6.12
N VAL A 106 -2.47 -11.00 5.31
CA VAL A 106 -1.86 -12.24 5.82
C VAL A 106 -0.59 -11.96 6.63
N ARG A 107 0.22 -10.98 6.20
CA ARG A 107 1.48 -10.62 6.85
C ARG A 107 1.28 -9.64 8.02
N LEU A 108 0.18 -8.92 8.03
CA LEU A 108 -0.18 -7.88 9.00
C LEU A 108 -1.65 -8.05 9.44
N PRO A 109 -1.94 -9.07 10.26
CA PRO A 109 -3.32 -9.34 10.69
C PRO A 109 -3.94 -8.17 11.45
N GLU A 110 -3.14 -7.29 12.05
CA GLU A 110 -3.62 -6.11 12.76
C GLU A 110 -4.23 -5.02 11.86
N ILE A 111 -4.02 -5.09 10.55
CA ILE A 111 -4.70 -4.22 9.56
C ILE A 111 -6.11 -4.74 9.26
N ASP A 112 -6.41 -5.99 9.64
CA ASP A 112 -7.73 -6.60 9.55
C ASP A 112 -8.40 -6.64 10.94
N ASP A 113 -9.06 -5.55 11.33
CA ASP A 113 -9.81 -5.50 12.60
C ASP A 113 -11.03 -6.46 12.61
N ASN A 114 -11.30 -7.21 11.52
CA ASN A 114 -12.44 -8.12 11.38
C ASN A 114 -12.13 -9.63 11.52
N LEU A 115 -10.89 -10.03 11.80
CA LEU A 115 -10.52 -11.44 12.00
C LEU A 115 -10.25 -11.79 13.48
N CYS A 116 -11.22 -11.54 14.37
CA CYS A 116 -11.32 -12.28 15.64
C CYS A 116 -12.72 -12.23 16.28
N SER A 117 -13.76 -12.62 15.53
CA SER A 117 -15.03 -13.09 16.09
C SER A 117 -15.48 -14.45 15.55
N TYR A 118 -14.68 -15.12 14.70
CA TYR A 118 -14.95 -16.51 14.34
C TYR A 118 -14.24 -17.44 15.33
N GLU A 119 -14.99 -17.74 16.39
CA GLU A 119 -14.74 -18.78 17.36
C GLU A 119 -14.29 -20.08 16.69
N TYR A 120 -13.15 -20.61 17.13
CA TYR A 120 -12.85 -22.03 17.01
C TYR A 120 -13.80 -22.79 17.94
N GLU A 121 -15.04 -23.06 17.51
CA GLU A 121 -15.82 -24.18 18.06
C GLU A 121 -15.21 -25.49 17.52
N VAL A 122 -14.20 -25.97 18.24
CA VAL A 122 -13.74 -27.36 18.10
C VAL A 122 -14.79 -28.25 18.74
N ARG A 123 -15.48 -29.01 17.89
CA ARG A 123 -16.38 -30.12 18.23
C ARG A 123 -15.71 -31.18 19.12
#